data_AF-A0A316NMC4-F1
#
_entry.id   AF-A0A316NMC4-F1
#
_cell.length_a   1.000
_cell.length_b   1.000
_cell.length_c   1.000
_cell.angle_alpha   90.00
_cell.angle_beta   90.00
_cell.angle_gamma   90.00
#
_symmetry.space_group_name_H-M   'P 1'
#
loop_
_entity.id
_entity.type
_entity.pdbx_description
1 polymer ?
#
loop_
_entity_poly.entity_id
_entity_poly.type
_entity_poly.pdbx_seq_one_letter_code
_entity_poly.pdbx_strand_id
1 'polypeptide(L)'
;MTKQVAECEKKIEQCRKTISSLQERIKELENAVAESVNNPVKKEKAEEPEVFRCKTVKIVRNGFFDLNRSDVFVELCTSKSAKSAFAVFPAEAEDCVEFEICNLPRLISYDGIGDAVDFSSGSCMLASASGCKTVERGMARMEEDGFWHIIKRSQVLLYK
;
A
#
# COMPACT_ATOMS: atom_id res chain seq x y z
N MET A 1 -18.60 -52.18 2.71
CA MET A 1 -18.32 -51.02 1.82
C MET A 1 -19.28 -49.85 2.11
N THR A 2 -19.55 -49.53 3.39
CA THR A 2 -20.75 -48.73 3.77
C THR A 2 -20.46 -47.50 4.63
N LYS A 3 -19.37 -47.45 5.41
CA LYS A 3 -19.06 -46.29 6.27
C LYS A 3 -18.38 -45.13 5.52
N GLN A 4 -17.44 -45.43 4.61
CA GLN A 4 -16.74 -44.41 3.83
C GLN A 4 -17.67 -43.70 2.83
N VAL A 5 -18.64 -44.42 2.26
CA VAL A 5 -19.64 -43.84 1.36
C VAL A 5 -20.53 -42.84 2.10
N ALA A 6 -21.04 -43.20 3.29
CA ALA A 6 -21.86 -42.32 4.12
C ALA A 6 -21.10 -41.06 4.61
N GLU A 7 -19.78 -41.17 4.84
CA GLU A 7 -18.95 -40.01 5.20
C GLU A 7 -18.71 -39.08 4.00
N CYS A 8 -18.50 -39.63 2.81
CA CYS A 8 -18.42 -38.85 1.58
C CYS A 8 -19.74 -38.14 1.27
N GLU A 9 -20.88 -38.80 1.44
CA GLU A 9 -22.21 -38.19 1.25
C GLU A 9 -22.42 -37.00 2.20
N LYS A 10 -22.01 -37.11 3.48
CA LYS A 10 -22.07 -35.99 4.43
C LYS A 10 -21.18 -34.82 4.01
N LYS A 11 -19.95 -35.08 3.52
CA LYS A 11 -19.05 -34.03 3.05
C LYS A 11 -19.59 -33.35 1.79
N ILE A 12 -20.17 -34.10 0.86
CA ILE A 12 -20.81 -33.56 -0.35
C ILE A 12 -21.98 -32.65 0.05
N GLU A 13 -22.81 -33.06 0.98
CA GLU A 13 -23.94 -32.27 1.46
C GLU A 13 -23.48 -30.98 2.17
N GLN A 14 -22.40 -31.04 2.95
CA GLN A 14 -21.81 -29.87 3.59
C GLN A 14 -21.21 -28.90 2.57
N CYS A 15 -20.52 -29.42 1.54
CA CYS A 15 -20.02 -28.60 0.44
C CYS A 15 -21.15 -27.92 -0.33
N ARG A 16 -22.25 -28.62 -0.60
CA ARG A 16 -23.44 -28.03 -1.27
C ARG A 16 -24.02 -26.87 -0.47
N LYS A 17 -24.21 -27.04 0.84
CA LYS A 17 -24.69 -25.96 1.73
C LYS A 17 -23.75 -24.75 1.74
N THR A 18 -22.45 -25.00 1.75
CA THR A 18 -21.44 -23.93 1.72
C THR A 18 -21.46 -23.17 0.40
N ILE A 19 -21.59 -23.88 -0.72
CA ILE A 19 -21.69 -23.28 -2.05
C ILE A 19 -22.94 -22.40 -2.14
N SER A 20 -24.10 -22.88 -1.68
CA SER A 20 -25.34 -22.09 -1.69
C SER A 20 -25.21 -20.80 -0.86
N SER A 21 -24.62 -20.88 0.34
CA SER A 21 -24.40 -19.71 1.19
C SER A 21 -23.44 -18.69 0.55
N LEU A 22 -22.38 -19.16 -0.13
CA LEU A 22 -21.44 -18.28 -0.83
C LEU A 22 -22.10 -17.61 -2.04
N GLN A 23 -22.95 -18.32 -2.77
CA GLN A 23 -23.71 -17.75 -3.90
C GLN A 23 -24.66 -16.64 -3.46
N GLU A 24 -25.36 -16.81 -2.33
CA GLU A 24 -26.21 -15.75 -1.76
C GLU A 24 -25.38 -14.51 -1.41
N ARG A 25 -24.23 -14.70 -0.76
CA ARG A 25 -23.35 -13.60 -0.34
C ARG A 25 -22.71 -12.87 -1.51
N ILE A 26 -22.39 -13.56 -2.61
CA ILE A 26 -21.94 -12.92 -3.87
C ILE A 26 -23.06 -12.03 -4.40
N LYS A 27 -24.30 -12.51 -4.44
CA LYS A 27 -25.45 -11.75 -4.93
C LYS A 27 -25.75 -10.51 -4.07
N GLU A 28 -25.61 -10.61 -2.75
CA GLU A 28 -25.72 -9.46 -1.84
C GLU A 28 -24.64 -8.40 -2.13
N LEU A 29 -23.39 -8.84 -2.36
CA LEU A 29 -22.29 -7.94 -2.70
C LEU A 29 -22.47 -7.29 -4.07
N GLU A 30 -22.94 -8.04 -5.08
CA GLU A 30 -23.27 -7.51 -6.41
C GLU A 30 -24.38 -6.46 -6.32
N ASN A 31 -25.41 -6.69 -5.50
CA ASN A 31 -26.46 -5.72 -5.25
C ASN A 31 -25.91 -4.46 -4.54
N ALA A 32 -25.06 -4.62 -3.51
CA ALA A 32 -24.46 -3.49 -2.83
C ALA A 32 -23.55 -2.65 -3.76
N VAL A 33 -22.83 -3.30 -4.67
CA VAL A 33 -22.05 -2.60 -5.71
C VAL A 33 -22.97 -1.88 -6.68
N ALA A 34 -24.04 -2.52 -7.17
CA ALA A 34 -25.00 -1.89 -8.07
C ALA A 34 -25.72 -0.69 -7.41
N GLU A 35 -26.08 -0.78 -6.14
CA GLU A 35 -26.64 0.32 -5.35
C GLU A 35 -25.63 1.46 -5.15
N SER A 36 -24.35 1.15 -4.94
CA SER A 36 -23.28 2.16 -4.82
C SER A 36 -23.00 2.90 -6.14
N VAL A 37 -23.23 2.26 -7.28
CA VAL A 37 -23.07 2.86 -8.62
C VAL A 37 -24.29 3.72 -8.99
N ASN A 38 -25.49 3.38 -8.50
CA ASN A 38 -26.73 4.09 -8.81
C ASN A 38 -27.11 5.20 -7.81
N ASN A 39 -26.35 5.38 -6.73
CA ASN A 39 -26.54 6.51 -5.82
C ASN A 39 -25.51 7.61 -6.18
N PRO A 40 -25.91 8.67 -6.92
CA PRO A 40 -25.02 9.78 -7.18
C PRO A 40 -24.87 10.54 -5.86
N VAL A 41 -23.78 10.27 -5.12
CA VAL A 41 -23.27 11.23 -4.15
C VAL A 41 -23.20 12.54 -4.91
N LYS A 42 -23.92 13.57 -4.41
CA LYS A 42 -23.91 14.92 -4.95
C LYS A 42 -22.47 15.31 -5.27
N LYS A 43 -22.11 15.28 -6.55
CA LYS A 43 -20.83 15.76 -7.03
C LYS A 43 -20.86 17.27 -6.85
N GLU A 44 -20.28 17.76 -5.76
CA GLU A 44 -19.60 19.05 -5.85
C GLU A 44 -18.61 18.91 -7.01
N LYS A 45 -18.65 19.87 -7.96
CA LYS A 45 -17.83 19.87 -9.17
C LYS A 45 -16.38 19.56 -8.80
N ALA A 46 -15.93 18.34 -9.10
CA ALA A 46 -14.52 18.06 -9.25
C ALA A 46 -14.13 18.70 -10.59
N GLU A 47 -13.44 19.83 -10.53
CA GLU A 47 -12.64 20.30 -11.65
C GLU A 47 -11.74 19.15 -12.11
N GLU A 48 -11.67 18.97 -13.43
CA GLU A 48 -10.74 18.05 -14.07
C GLU A 48 -9.33 18.29 -13.51
N PRO A 49 -8.53 17.25 -13.18
CA PRO A 49 -7.17 17.49 -12.77
C PRO A 49 -6.42 18.04 -13.98
N GLU A 50 -6.10 19.34 -13.92
CA GLU A 50 -5.18 19.99 -14.84
C GLU A 50 -3.93 19.13 -14.97
N VAL A 51 -3.50 18.92 -16.21
CA VAL A 51 -2.19 18.36 -16.52
C VAL A 51 -1.15 19.28 -15.86
N PHE A 52 -0.61 18.83 -14.72
CA PHE A 52 0.34 19.58 -13.91
C PHE A 52 1.59 19.90 -14.74
N ARG A 53 1.65 21.14 -15.24
CA ARG A 53 2.91 21.74 -15.68
C ARG A 53 3.70 22.16 -14.44
N CYS A 54 4.82 21.47 -14.25
CA CYS A 54 6.00 21.85 -13.47
C CYS A 54 5.88 23.15 -12.65
N LYS A 55 5.72 23.00 -11.34
CA LYS A 55 6.07 23.93 -10.24
C LYS A 55 5.73 23.24 -8.93
N THR A 56 6.75 22.77 -8.22
CA THR A 56 6.76 22.37 -6.80
C THR A 56 5.42 21.81 -6.27
N VAL A 57 5.24 20.49 -6.30
CA VAL A 57 4.16 19.79 -5.58
C VAL A 57 4.26 20.09 -4.08
N LYS A 58 3.55 21.12 -3.61
CA LYS A 58 3.44 21.40 -2.17
C LYS A 58 2.58 20.31 -1.53
N ILE A 59 3.22 19.36 -0.84
CA ILE A 59 2.49 18.39 -0.02
C ILE A 59 1.86 19.16 1.15
N VAL A 60 0.55 19.42 1.05
CA VAL A 60 -0.23 20.06 2.12
C VAL A 60 -0.82 19.06 3.12
N ARG A 61 -0.73 17.75 2.84
CA ARG A 61 -1.28 16.65 3.66
C ARG A 61 -0.50 15.35 3.47
N ASN A 62 -0.52 14.45 4.45
CA ASN A 62 0.15 13.15 4.36
C ASN A 62 -0.20 12.37 3.08
N GLY A 63 0.78 11.66 2.54
CA GLY A 63 0.66 10.85 1.33
C GLY A 63 1.33 9.48 1.48
N PHE A 64 1.55 8.81 0.36
CA PHE A 64 2.20 7.51 0.27
C PHE A 64 3.11 7.46 -0.94
N PHE A 65 4.09 6.56 -0.88
CA PHE A 65 5.00 6.30 -1.99
C PHE A 65 4.75 4.93 -2.62
N ASP A 66 4.83 4.86 -3.95
CA ASP A 66 5.04 3.62 -4.70
C ASP A 66 6.43 3.63 -5.32
N LEU A 67 7.22 2.60 -5.04
CA LEU A 67 8.56 2.43 -5.60
C LEU A 67 8.45 1.67 -6.93
N ASN A 68 8.42 2.38 -8.06
CA ASN A 68 8.50 1.68 -9.34
C ASN A 68 9.92 1.12 -9.55
N ARG A 69 10.02 -0.13 -10.04
CA ARG A 69 11.31 -0.79 -10.33
C ARG A 69 11.96 -0.17 -11.56
N SER A 70 12.81 0.82 -11.33
CA SER A 70 14.09 1.08 -12.02
C SER A 70 14.64 2.36 -11.39
N ASP A 71 15.59 2.19 -10.46
CA ASP A 71 16.53 3.23 -10.00
C ASP A 71 15.93 4.39 -9.14
N VAL A 72 15.00 4.03 -8.25
CA VAL A 72 14.48 4.79 -7.08
C VAL A 72 13.87 6.16 -7.39
N PHE A 73 13.00 6.19 -8.39
CA PHE A 73 12.05 7.29 -8.58
C PHE A 73 10.78 7.02 -7.79
N VAL A 74 10.37 7.97 -6.94
CA VAL A 74 9.20 7.80 -6.08
C VAL A 74 8.04 8.69 -6.50
N GLU A 75 6.88 8.11 -6.77
CA GLU A 75 5.64 8.85 -7.04
C GLU A 75 4.82 8.98 -5.76
N LEU A 76 4.33 10.19 -5.47
CA LEU A 76 3.43 10.46 -4.36
C LEU A 76 2.00 10.17 -4.76
N CYS A 77 1.31 9.36 -3.96
CA CYS A 77 -0.13 9.21 -4.04
C CYS A 77 -0.81 9.65 -2.73
N THR A 78 -2.00 10.24 -2.85
CA THR A 78 -2.80 10.75 -1.72
C THR A 78 -3.71 9.69 -1.10
N SER A 79 -3.72 8.46 -1.65
CA SER A 79 -4.54 7.35 -1.17
C SER A 79 -3.67 6.23 -0.63
N LYS A 80 -4.08 5.64 0.52
CA LYS A 80 -3.41 4.48 1.10
C LYS A 80 -3.68 3.25 0.24
N SER A 81 -2.86 3.04 -0.77
CA SER A 81 -2.96 1.82 -1.58
C SER A 81 -2.40 0.64 -0.80
N ALA A 82 -2.93 -0.57 -1.02
CA ALA A 82 -2.34 -1.81 -0.50
C ALA A 82 -0.93 -2.10 -1.08
N LYS A 83 -0.46 -1.27 -2.03
CA LYS A 83 0.82 -1.39 -2.71
C LYS A 83 1.92 -0.56 -2.05
N SER A 84 1.57 0.54 -1.37
CA SER A 84 2.54 1.46 -0.81
C SER A 84 3.35 0.84 0.34
N ALA A 85 4.68 0.96 0.27
CA ALA A 85 5.60 0.58 1.35
C ALA A 85 5.73 1.66 2.43
N PHE A 86 5.59 2.94 2.04
CA PHE A 86 5.86 4.08 2.91
C PHE A 86 4.67 5.03 3.04
N ALA A 87 4.55 5.61 4.22
CA ALA A 87 3.76 6.80 4.47
C ALA A 87 4.67 8.03 4.38
N VAL A 88 4.11 9.14 3.88
CA VAL A 88 4.83 10.39 3.61
C VAL A 88 4.19 11.53 4.39
N PHE A 89 5.02 12.40 4.93
CA PHE A 89 4.64 13.54 5.75
C PHE A 89 5.27 14.82 5.16
N PRO A 90 4.59 15.97 5.27
CA PRO A 90 5.21 17.26 4.97
C PRO A 90 6.48 17.47 5.82
N ALA A 91 7.56 17.94 5.20
CA ALA A 91 8.75 18.40 5.93
C ALA A 91 8.71 19.92 6.14
N GLU A 92 9.69 20.45 6.88
CA GLU A 92 9.84 21.90 7.07
C GLU A 92 10.18 22.63 5.76
N ALA A 93 11.00 22.01 4.91
CA ALA A 93 11.33 22.55 3.59
C ALA A 93 10.25 22.19 2.57
N GLU A 94 9.78 23.17 1.80
CA GLU A 94 8.63 23.03 0.89
C GLU A 94 8.84 22.05 -0.26
N ASP A 95 10.09 21.78 -0.62
CA ASP A 95 10.52 20.85 -1.66
C ASP A 95 10.86 19.45 -1.10
N CYS A 96 10.74 19.27 0.22
CA CYS A 96 11.13 18.05 0.91
C CYS A 96 9.95 17.39 1.61
N VAL A 97 10.07 16.08 1.80
CA VAL A 97 9.08 15.26 2.50
C VAL A 97 9.78 14.25 3.38
N GLU A 98 9.19 13.95 4.52
CA GLU A 98 9.65 12.85 5.37
C GLU A 98 8.87 11.58 5.03
N PHE A 99 9.51 10.42 5.19
CA PHE A 99 8.83 9.15 5.00
C PHE A 99 9.20 8.09 6.02
N GLU A 100 8.27 7.16 6.25
CA GLU A 100 8.44 6.03 7.17
C GLU A 100 7.77 4.78 6.62
N ILE A 101 8.25 3.60 7.01
CA ILE A 101 7.66 2.34 6.57
C ILE A 101 6.28 2.17 7.20
N CYS A 102 5.29 1.85 6.36
CA CYS A 102 3.94 1.47 6.81
C CYS A 102 3.53 0.06 6.39
N ASN A 103 4.33 -0.63 5.56
CA ASN A 103 4.00 -1.96 5.04
C ASN A 103 5.26 -2.81 4.78
N LEU A 104 5.67 -3.58 5.79
CA LEU A 104 6.85 -4.46 5.74
C LEU A 104 6.78 -5.54 4.64
N PRO A 105 5.66 -6.27 4.44
CA PRO A 105 5.55 -7.24 3.34
C PRO A 105 5.81 -6.65 1.96
N ARG A 106 5.40 -5.40 1.73
CA ARG A 106 5.68 -4.69 0.47
C ARG A 106 7.15 -4.32 0.35
N LEU A 107 7.75 -3.89 1.46
CA LEU A 107 9.16 -3.56 1.52
C LEU A 107 10.06 -4.69 1.00
N ILE A 108 9.74 -5.94 1.35
CA ILE A 108 10.47 -7.16 0.94
C ILE A 108 10.39 -7.40 -0.58
N SER A 109 9.34 -6.89 -1.24
CA SER A 109 9.11 -7.09 -2.67
C SER A 109 9.83 -6.09 -3.59
N TYR A 110 10.43 -5.03 -3.01
CA TYR A 110 11.12 -4.00 -3.77
C TYR A 110 12.62 -4.29 -3.90
N ASP A 111 13.10 -4.36 -5.15
CA ASP A 111 14.53 -4.35 -5.44
C ASP A 111 15.05 -2.91 -5.25
N GLY A 112 16.27 -2.75 -4.73
CA GLY A 112 16.86 -1.41 -4.49
C GLY A 112 16.40 -0.72 -3.19
N ILE A 113 15.64 -1.41 -2.33
CA ILE A 113 15.15 -0.83 -1.08
C ILE A 113 16.25 -0.27 -0.15
N GLY A 114 17.49 -0.79 -0.27
CA GLY A 114 18.65 -0.31 0.49
C GLY A 114 19.06 1.14 0.19
N ASP A 115 18.57 1.71 -0.91
CA ASP A 115 18.77 3.11 -1.27
C ASP A 115 17.80 4.03 -0.52
N ALA A 116 16.67 3.48 -0.06
CA ALA A 116 15.64 4.20 0.69
C ALA A 116 15.73 3.98 2.21
N VAL A 117 16.20 2.81 2.61
CA VAL A 117 16.14 2.34 4.00
C VAL A 117 17.47 1.77 4.45
N ASP A 118 17.89 2.18 5.64
CA ASP A 118 19.01 1.59 6.35
C ASP A 118 18.50 0.63 7.44
N PHE A 119 18.84 -0.66 7.29
CA PHE A 119 18.49 -1.71 8.25
C PHE A 119 19.65 -2.08 9.19
N SER A 120 20.78 -1.37 9.14
CA SER A 120 21.99 -1.70 9.91
C SER A 120 21.79 -1.75 11.42
N SER A 121 20.77 -1.05 11.93
CA SER A 121 20.34 -1.08 13.34
C SER A 121 19.48 -2.29 13.73
N GLY A 122 19.20 -3.21 12.80
CA GLY A 122 18.29 -4.34 13.01
C GLY A 122 18.94 -5.56 13.68
N SER A 123 18.11 -6.37 14.34
CA SER A 123 18.52 -7.64 14.94
C SER A 123 18.44 -8.84 13.98
N CYS A 124 17.89 -8.63 12.79
CA CYS A 124 17.66 -9.67 11.80
C CYS A 124 17.65 -9.12 10.37
N MET A 125 17.73 -10.02 9.39
CA MET A 125 17.62 -9.67 7.97
C MET A 125 16.17 -9.38 7.58
N LEU A 126 15.97 -8.51 6.59
CA LEU A 126 14.65 -8.11 6.06
C LEU A 126 13.76 -9.31 5.71
N ALA A 127 14.32 -10.34 5.05
CA ALA A 127 13.60 -11.56 4.67
C ALA A 127 13.10 -12.39 5.87
N SER A 128 13.62 -12.14 7.07
CA SER A 128 13.30 -12.88 8.31
C SER A 128 12.57 -12.02 9.36
N ALA A 129 12.25 -10.77 9.03
CA ALA A 129 11.59 -9.85 9.95
C ALA A 129 10.09 -10.16 10.05
N SER A 130 9.56 -10.24 11.26
CA SER A 130 8.11 -10.30 11.51
C SER A 130 7.51 -8.91 11.74
N GLY A 131 8.35 -7.94 12.07
CA GLY A 131 7.98 -6.55 12.26
C GLY A 131 9.14 -5.60 12.08
N CYS A 132 8.80 -4.32 11.99
CA CYS A 132 9.76 -3.23 11.85
C CYS A 132 9.30 -1.99 12.61
N LYS A 133 10.26 -1.19 13.06
CA LYS A 133 10.01 0.13 13.64
C LYS A 133 10.93 1.15 12.98
N THR A 134 10.35 2.25 12.53
CA THR A 134 11.12 3.43 12.12
C THR A 134 11.78 4.04 13.34
N VAL A 135 13.12 4.06 13.34
CA VAL A 135 13.94 4.78 14.33
C VAL A 135 14.07 6.24 13.91
N GLU A 136 14.32 6.45 12.63
CA GLU A 136 14.44 7.76 12.03
C GLU A 136 13.77 7.79 10.67
N ARG A 137 12.99 8.84 10.41
CA ARG A 137 12.34 9.02 9.12
C ARG A 137 13.37 9.33 8.04
N GLY A 138 13.11 8.78 6.86
CA GLY A 138 13.84 9.16 5.65
C GLY A 138 13.34 10.50 5.14
N MET A 139 14.08 11.08 4.19
CA MET A 139 13.69 12.33 3.54
C MET A 139 13.90 12.21 2.04
N ALA A 140 12.93 12.71 1.28
CA ALA A 140 13.02 12.84 -0.17
C ALA A 140 12.80 14.29 -0.59
N ARG A 141 13.43 14.69 -1.70
CA ARG A 141 13.31 16.01 -2.32
C ARG A 141 12.82 15.85 -3.75
N MET A 142 11.96 16.75 -4.20
CA MET A 142 11.55 16.84 -5.60
C MET A 142 12.59 17.59 -6.41
N GLU A 143 13.13 16.96 -7.45
CA GLU A 143 14.12 17.56 -8.34
C GLU A 143 13.48 18.13 -9.62
N GLU A 144 14.29 18.79 -10.45
CA GLU A 144 13.86 19.43 -11.69
C GLU A 144 13.31 18.44 -12.73
N ASP A 145 13.67 17.17 -12.61
CA ASP A 145 13.14 16.08 -13.43
C ASP A 145 11.69 15.71 -13.11
N GLY A 146 11.12 16.29 -12.05
CA GLY A 146 9.75 16.07 -11.62
C GLY A 146 9.57 14.83 -10.73
N PHE A 147 10.65 14.19 -10.31
CA PHE A 147 10.62 13.02 -9.44
C PHE A 147 11.13 13.32 -8.03
N TRP A 148 10.70 12.48 -7.07
CA TRP A 148 11.21 12.53 -5.71
C TRP A 148 12.44 11.65 -5.56
N HIS A 149 13.53 12.25 -5.10
CA HIS A 149 14.82 11.62 -4.89
C HIS A 149 15.09 11.50 -3.40
N ILE A 150 15.61 10.36 -2.98
CA ILE A 150 15.91 10.11 -1.58
C ILE A 150 17.21 10.81 -1.20
N ILE A 151 17.11 11.81 -0.34
CA ILE A 151 18.25 12.57 0.17
C ILE A 151 18.70 12.11 1.55
N LYS A 152 17.86 11.33 2.25
CA LYS A 152 18.18 10.70 3.53
C LYS A 152 17.45 9.37 3.65
N ARG A 153 18.20 8.30 3.93
CA ARG A 153 17.63 6.98 4.19
C ARG A 153 16.87 6.95 5.51
N SER A 154 15.74 6.24 5.54
CA SER A 154 15.03 5.97 6.79
C SER A 154 15.79 4.92 7.60
N GLN A 155 16.05 5.17 8.88
CA GLN A 155 16.64 4.17 9.77
C GLN A 155 15.55 3.28 10.34
N VAL A 156 15.70 1.98 10.16
CA VAL A 156 14.67 1.01 10.50
C VAL A 156 15.27 -0.12 11.31
N LEU A 157 14.61 -0.40 12.43
CA LEU A 157 14.91 -1.55 13.27
C LEU A 157 14.00 -2.71 12.89
N LEU A 158 14.61 -3.81 12.47
CA LEU A 158 13.93 -5.07 12.19
C LEU A 158 13.97 -6.00 13.40
N TYR A 159 12.85 -6.66 13.67
CA TYR A 159 12.71 -7.65 14.75
C TYR A 159 11.94 -8.89 14.28
N LYS A 160 12.14 -9.99 15.01
CA LYS A 160 11.50 -11.28 14.82
C LYS A 160 10.28 -11.45 15.70
#